data_AF-A0A821MSB3-F1
#
_entry.id   AF-A0A821MSB3-F1
#
_cell.length_a   1.000
_cell.length_b   1.000
_cell.length_c   1.000
_cell.angle_alpha   90.00
_cell.angle_beta   90.00
_cell.angle_gamma   90.00
#
_symmetry.space_group_name_H-M   'P 1'
#
loop_
_entity.id
_entity.type
_entity.pdbx_description
1 polymer ?
#
loop_
_entity_poly.entity_id
_entity_poly.type
_entity_poly.pdbx_seq_one_letter_code
_entity_poly.pdbx_strand_id
1 'polypeptide(L)'
;MNRFGDIDVSVKQLSPVYGYRSEKEVILEKALEPIGPQIEELPHYIMIAKRHCHFPSEHGLTQDQSAAVYIYTMEWGETSLYRVFNTA
;
A
#
# COMPACT_ATOMS: atom_id res chain seq x y z
N MET A 1 -39.66 -14.12 14.89
CA MET A 1 -38.63 -14.47 13.88
C MET A 1 -38.42 -13.26 12.98
N ASN A 2 -37.29 -12.56 13.09
CA ASN A 2 -36.93 -11.48 12.17
C ASN A 2 -36.21 -12.09 10.96
N ARG A 3 -36.81 -11.93 9.78
CA ARG A 3 -36.21 -12.31 8.49
C ARG A 3 -35.01 -11.39 8.25
N PHE A 4 -33.82 -11.98 8.17
CA PHE A 4 -32.64 -11.32 7.64
C PHE A 4 -32.97 -10.91 6.19
N GLY A 5 -33.00 -9.61 5.92
CA GLY A 5 -33.11 -9.13 4.55
C GLY A 5 -31.81 -9.46 3.84
N ASP A 6 -31.91 -10.16 2.71
CA ASP A 6 -30.79 -10.32 1.79
C ASP A 6 -30.25 -8.94 1.42
N ILE A 7 -29.08 -8.61 1.95
CA ILE A 7 -28.34 -7.43 1.52
C ILE A 7 -27.74 -7.82 0.18
N ASP A 8 -28.28 -7.28 -0.91
CA ASP A 8 -27.65 -7.31 -2.23
C ASP A 8 -26.35 -6.49 -2.19
N VAL A 9 -25.32 -7.03 -1.54
CA VAL A 9 -23.96 -6.52 -1.62
C VAL A 9 -23.48 -6.87 -3.01
N SER A 10 -23.60 -5.95 -3.96
CA SER A 10 -22.93 -6.09 -5.24
C SER A 10 -21.42 -6.09 -4.98
N VAL A 11 -20.81 -7.26 -4.84
CA VAL A 11 -19.36 -7.42 -4.74
C VAL A 11 -18.80 -7.06 -6.12
N LYS A 12 -18.50 -5.78 -6.33
CA LYS A 12 -17.75 -5.37 -7.52
C LYS A 12 -16.37 -6.01 -7.41
N GLN A 13 -16.07 -6.96 -8.29
CA GLN A 13 -14.71 -7.43 -8.46
C GLN A 13 -13.85 -6.25 -8.90
N LEU A 14 -13.08 -5.69 -7.97
CA LEU A 14 -11.99 -4.79 -8.30
C LEU A 14 -10.93 -5.63 -8.99
N SER A 15 -10.59 -5.32 -10.24
CA SER A 15 -9.52 -6.04 -10.93
C SER A 15 -8.19 -5.76 -10.20
N PRO A 16 -7.54 -6.72 -9.52
CA PRO A 16 -6.54 -6.37 -8.52
C PRO A 16 -5.22 -5.79 -9.04
N VAL A 17 -5.02 -5.65 -10.36
CA VAL A 17 -3.69 -5.33 -10.92
C VAL A 17 -3.72 -4.37 -12.11
N TYR A 18 -4.87 -4.17 -12.77
CA TYR A 18 -4.92 -3.29 -13.96
C TYR A 18 -4.71 -1.82 -13.61
N GLY A 19 -5.19 -1.37 -12.44
CA GLY A 19 -4.92 -0.01 -11.96
C GLY A 19 -3.42 0.26 -11.88
N TYR A 20 -2.66 -0.65 -11.29
CA TYR A 20 -1.20 -0.52 -11.21
C TYR A 20 -0.51 -0.46 -12.57
N ARG A 21 -1.01 -1.21 -13.56
CA ARG A 21 -0.45 -1.21 -14.93
C ARG A 21 -0.77 0.06 -15.71
N SER A 22 -1.94 0.64 -15.50
CA SER A 22 -2.41 1.83 -16.23
C SER A 22 -1.94 3.14 -15.60
N GLU A 23 -1.61 3.11 -14.31
CA GLU A 23 -1.10 4.27 -13.58
C GLU A 23 0.37 4.55 -13.87
N LYS A 24 0.72 5.82 -13.82
CA LYS A 24 2.11 6.25 -14.03
C LYS A 24 2.94 5.88 -12.80
N GLU A 25 4.11 5.28 -13.03
CA GLU A 25 5.10 5.12 -11.96
C GLU A 25 5.51 6.49 -11.40
N VAL A 26 5.30 6.67 -10.10
CA VAL A 26 5.68 7.84 -9.33
C VAL A 26 6.56 7.43 -8.17
N ILE A 27 7.32 8.38 -7.62
CA ILE A 27 8.10 8.15 -6.40
C ILE A 27 7.18 7.78 -5.23
N LEU A 28 7.69 6.97 -4.31
CA LEU A 28 6.93 6.41 -3.20
C LEU A 28 6.27 7.49 -2.32
N GLU A 29 6.95 8.61 -2.09
CA GLU A 29 6.44 9.75 -1.33
C GLU A 29 5.15 10.31 -1.92
N LYS A 30 5.10 10.43 -3.25
CA LYS A 30 3.94 10.97 -3.96
C LYS A 30 2.78 9.98 -3.98
N ALA A 31 3.08 8.68 -4.06
CA ALA A 31 2.05 7.65 -4.00
C ALA A 31 1.34 7.61 -2.63
N LEU A 32 2.08 7.88 -1.54
CA LEU A 32 1.55 7.80 -0.17
C LEU A 32 1.07 9.16 0.38
N GLU A 33 1.20 10.25 -0.37
CA GLU A 33 0.70 11.58 -0.01
C GLU A 33 -0.78 11.59 0.45
N PRO A 34 -1.72 10.89 -0.22
CA PRO A 34 -3.14 10.90 0.18
C PRO A 34 -3.42 10.27 1.55
N ILE A 35 -2.54 9.39 2.01
CA ILE A 35 -2.69 8.66 3.28
C ILE A 35 -1.72 9.14 4.35
N GLY A 36 -0.82 10.06 4.02
CA GLY A 36 0.14 10.66 4.95
C GLY A 36 -0.48 11.17 6.26
N PRO A 37 -1.66 11.83 6.24
CA PRO A 37 -2.29 12.27 7.48
C PRO A 37 -2.73 11.15 8.44
N GLN A 38 -2.88 9.92 7.95
CA GLN A 38 -3.31 8.75 8.75
C GLN A 38 -2.13 7.99 9.37
N ILE A 39 -0.92 8.25 8.88
CA ILE A 39 0.28 7.52 9.27
C ILE A 39 1.27 8.51 9.87
N GLU A 40 1.37 8.47 11.19
CA GLU A 40 2.38 9.22 11.93
C GLU A 40 3.79 8.86 11.43
N GLU A 41 4.65 9.86 11.26
CA GLU A 41 6.03 9.69 10.80
C GLU A 41 6.21 8.94 9.46
N LEU A 42 5.22 8.95 8.57
CA LEU A 42 5.32 8.31 7.25
C LEU A 42 6.62 8.60 6.48
N PRO A 43 7.15 9.85 6.43
CA PRO A 43 8.43 10.12 5.76
C PRO A 43 9.62 9.35 6.34
N HIS A 44 9.62 9.09 7.65
CA HIS A 44 10.66 8.31 8.31
C HIS A 44 10.64 6.85 7.84
N TYR A 45 9.44 6.24 7.77
CA TYR A 45 9.28 4.87 7.31
C TYR A 45 9.59 4.70 5.83
N ILE A 46 9.26 5.69 4.99
CA ILE A 46 9.67 5.73 3.58
C ILE A 46 11.20 5.74 3.47
N MET A 47 11.89 6.56 4.25
CA MET A 47 13.34 6.61 4.28
C MET A 47 13.95 5.27 4.69
N ILE A 48 13.41 4.62 5.72
CA ILE A 48 13.84 3.28 6.15
C ILE A 48 13.67 2.29 5.00
N ALA A 49 12.48 2.21 4.40
CA ALA A 49 12.20 1.28 3.32
C ALA A 49 13.16 1.44 2.14
N LYS A 50 13.45 2.68 1.73
CA LYS A 50 14.41 2.98 0.66
C LYS A 50 15.85 2.58 1.00
N ARG A 51 16.25 2.66 2.28
CA ARG A 51 17.59 2.24 2.74
C ARG A 51 17.75 0.72 2.79
N HIS A 52 16.69 0.00 3.11
CA HIS A 52 16.71 -1.46 3.18
C HIS A 52 16.63 -2.13 1.81
N CYS A 53 16.18 -1.40 0.78
CA CYS A 53 16.12 -1.91 -0.58
C CYS A 53 17.47 -1.76 -1.29
N HIS A 54 18.01 -2.88 -1.77
CA HIS A 54 19.19 -2.87 -2.61
C HIS A 54 18.83 -2.45 -4.04
N PHE A 55 19.63 -1.56 -4.64
CA PHE A 55 19.50 -1.20 -6.03
C PHE A 55 20.87 -1.29 -6.73
N PRO A 56 20.98 -1.95 -7.90
CA PRO A 56 19.91 -2.61 -8.66
C PRO A 56 19.34 -3.83 -7.94
N SER A 57 18.02 -4.05 -8.09
CA SER A 57 17.36 -5.23 -7.54
C SER A 57 17.56 -6.44 -8.46
N GLU A 58 17.68 -7.63 -7.88
CA GLU A 58 17.80 -8.89 -8.64
C GLU A 58 16.58 -9.18 -9.53
N HIS A 59 15.45 -8.53 -9.24
CA HIS A 59 14.19 -8.71 -9.93
C HIS A 59 13.88 -7.60 -10.94
N GLY A 60 14.83 -6.69 -11.20
CA GLY A 60 14.65 -5.58 -12.14
C GLY A 60 13.66 -4.51 -11.65
N LEU A 61 13.39 -4.46 -10.35
CA LEU A 61 12.53 -3.43 -9.75
C LEU A 61 13.31 -2.13 -9.55
N THR A 62 12.63 -1.01 -9.70
CA THR A 62 13.16 0.28 -9.26
C THR A 62 13.31 0.31 -7.74
N GLN A 63 14.09 1.27 -7.24
CA GLN A 63 14.24 1.46 -5.80
C GLN A 63 12.90 1.78 -5.12
N ASP A 64 12.05 2.60 -5.76
CA ASP A 64 10.72 2.93 -5.23
C ASP A 64 9.77 1.73 -5.24
N GLN A 65 9.81 0.89 -6.28
CA GLN A 65 9.00 -0.34 -6.33
C GLN A 65 9.40 -1.32 -5.23
N SER A 66 10.71 -1.53 -5.04
CA SER A 66 11.23 -2.36 -3.96
C SER A 66 10.83 -1.80 -2.59
N ALA A 67 10.96 -0.48 -2.42
CA ALA A 67 10.59 0.21 -1.19
C ALA A 67 9.08 0.13 -0.91
N ALA A 68 8.23 0.16 -1.94
CA ALA A 68 6.78 0.02 -1.82
C ALA A 68 6.39 -1.36 -1.27
N VAL A 69 7.05 -2.43 -1.74
CA VAL A 69 6.85 -3.78 -1.21
C VAL A 69 7.36 -3.86 0.23
N TYR A 70 8.57 -3.34 0.49
CA TYR A 70 9.18 -3.38 1.82
C TYR A 70 8.33 -2.67 2.87
N ILE A 71 7.91 -1.43 2.59
CA ILE A 71 7.12 -0.61 3.51
C ILE A 71 5.74 -1.21 3.77
N TYR A 72 5.15 -1.92 2.79
CA TYR A 72 3.88 -2.63 2.98
C TYR A 72 4.04 -3.83 3.92
N THR A 73 5.18 -4.54 3.85
CA THR A 73 5.47 -5.69 4.72
C THR A 73 6.05 -5.33 6.09
N MET A 74 6.47 -4.08 6.27
CA MET A 74 7.07 -3.61 7.52
C MET A 74 5.96 -3.27 8.54
N GLU A 75 6.05 -3.86 9.73
CA GLU A 75 5.14 -3.55 10.84
C GLU A 75 5.82 -2.58 11.82
N TRP A 76 5.17 -1.46 12.11
CA TRP A 76 5.65 -0.46 13.09
C TRP A 76 4.57 -0.01 14.07
N GLY A 77 3.44 -0.73 14.12
CA GLY A 77 2.31 -0.45 15.01
C GLY A 77 0.97 -0.40 14.29
N GLU A 78 -0.01 0.23 14.93
CA GLU A 78 -1.41 0.27 14.48
C GLU A 78 -1.62 1.08 13.20
N THR A 79 -0.71 2.01 12.89
CA THR A 79 -0.74 2.83 11.67
C THR A 79 0.15 2.28 10.55
N SER A 80 0.60 1.02 10.65
CA SER A 80 1.32 0.36 9.57
C SER A 80 0.47 0.26 8.30
N LEU A 81 1.11 0.37 7.13
CA LEU A 81 0.40 0.37 5.84
C LEU A 81 -0.46 -0.87 5.65
N TYR A 82 0.06 -2.05 6.01
CA TYR A 82 -0.70 -3.29 5.96
C TYR A 82 -2.01 -3.19 6.75
N ARG A 83 -1.98 -2.62 7.96
CA ARG A 83 -3.18 -2.48 8.77
C ARG A 83 -4.11 -1.44 8.16
N VAL A 84 -3.63 -0.24 7.89
CA VAL A 84 -4.43 0.87 7.34
C VAL A 84 -5.14 0.48 6.04
N PHE A 85 -4.51 -0.33 5.19
CA PHE A 85 -5.10 -0.78 3.92
C PHE A 85 -6.06 -1.96 4.06
N ASN A 86 -5.91 -2.79 5.10
CA ASN A 86 -6.69 -4.02 5.25
C ASN A 86 -7.71 -3.98 6.41
N THR A 87 -7.86 -2.86 7.12
CA THR A 87 -8.89 -2.65 8.16
C THR A 87 -10.29 -2.31 7.62
N ALA A 88 -10.60 -2.75 6.38
CA ALA A 88 -11.91 -2.55 5.74
C ALA A 88 -13.00 -3.47 6.30
#